data_AF-A0A8J3VWX4-F1
#
_entry.id   AF-A0A8J3VWX4-F1
#
_cell.length_a   1.000
_cell.length_b   1.000
_cell.length_c   1.000
_cell.angle_alpha   90.00
_cell.angle_beta   90.00
_cell.angle_gamma   90.00
#
_symmetry.space_group_name_H-M   'P 1'
#
loop_
_entity.id
_entity.type
_entity.pdbx_description
1 polymer ?
#
loop_
_entity_poly.entity_id
_entity_poly.type
_entity_poly.pdbx_seq_one_letter_code
_entity_poly.pdbx_strand_id
1 'polypeptide(L)'
;MYVRFRAPEVDYFSGEEAPDSRGDLILQIEQADGWYRGEVAWTHEEAAEDLLVRFVESLVGAGQYPGDDLFDPTHIFADLGQLLQIAYKSATTGMFEPLTSVVEYCPPQWVITSTHLIGASRKGRFDYAIPIARINEPRWSQHMTEKTWIDEDSFDRAFSVAKLLFSAGKLAVKPPPAKGEPPF
;
A
#
# COMPACT_ATOMS: atom_id res chain seq x y z
N MET A 1 -9.86 -9.72 -1.60
CA MET A 1 -8.47 -10.11 -1.92
C MET A 1 -7.68 -8.84 -2.13
N TYR A 2 -6.46 -8.76 -1.61
CA TYR A 2 -5.63 -7.57 -1.62
C TYR A 2 -4.27 -7.92 -2.20
N VAL A 3 -3.69 -7.00 -2.96
CA VAL A 3 -2.35 -7.13 -3.53
C VAL A 3 -1.48 -6.04 -2.93
N ARG A 4 -0.44 -6.45 -2.22
CA ARG A 4 0.59 -5.55 -1.70
C ARG A 4 1.81 -5.64 -2.59
N PHE A 5 2.32 -4.47 -2.98
CA PHE A 5 3.58 -4.37 -3.71
C PHE A 5 4.71 -4.10 -2.73
N ARG A 6 5.79 -4.89 -2.79
CA ARG A 6 6.97 -4.73 -1.94
C ARG A 6 8.22 -4.69 -2.80
N ALA A 7 9.13 -3.78 -2.48
CA ALA A 7 10.51 -3.95 -2.92
C ALA A 7 11.10 -5.17 -2.19
N PRO A 8 12.01 -5.93 -2.81
CA PRO A 8 12.77 -6.96 -2.11
C PRO A 8 13.45 -6.37 -0.88
N GLU A 9 13.50 -7.13 0.21
CA GLU A 9 14.42 -6.82 1.30
C GLU A 9 15.85 -7.03 0.78
N VAL A 10 16.49 -5.93 0.39
CA VAL A 10 17.90 -5.89 0.06
C VAL A 10 18.65 -5.53 1.34
N ASP A 11 19.37 -6.49 1.91
CA ASP A 11 20.27 -6.23 3.01
C ASP A 11 21.55 -5.58 2.47
N TYR A 12 21.51 -4.26 2.29
CA TYR A 12 22.64 -3.49 1.78
C TYR A 12 23.89 -3.55 2.67
N PHE A 13 23.79 -4.13 3.88
CA PHE A 13 24.88 -4.19 4.86
C PHE A 13 25.55 -5.56 4.95
N SER A 14 25.05 -6.60 4.28
CA SER A 14 25.61 -7.95 4.40
C SER A 14 26.92 -8.13 3.61
N GLY A 15 27.23 -7.25 2.64
CA GLY A 15 28.42 -7.38 1.79
C GLY A 15 28.41 -8.62 0.88
N GLU A 16 27.35 -9.42 0.93
CA GLU A 16 27.06 -10.47 -0.03
C GLU A 16 26.37 -9.82 -1.22
N GLU A 17 26.84 -10.09 -2.45
CA GLU A 17 26.12 -9.73 -3.66
C GLU A 17 24.67 -10.19 -3.49
N ALA A 18 23.73 -9.23 -3.51
CA ALA A 18 22.31 -9.54 -3.42
C ALA A 18 22.02 -10.62 -4.47
N PRO A 19 21.38 -11.75 -4.11
CA PRO A 19 21.14 -12.80 -5.06
C PRO A 19 20.40 -12.18 -6.26
N ASP A 20 21.02 -12.31 -7.43
CA ASP A 20 20.67 -11.76 -8.76
C ASP A 20 19.27 -12.19 -9.26
N SER A 21 18.45 -12.76 -8.38
CA SER A 21 17.19 -13.45 -8.65
C SER A 21 16.03 -13.01 -7.76
N ARG A 22 16.21 -12.02 -6.87
CA ARG A 22 15.08 -11.42 -6.13
C ARG A 22 14.51 -10.29 -6.99
N GLY A 23 13.48 -10.61 -7.78
CA GLY A 23 12.90 -9.67 -8.74
C GLY A 23 12.60 -8.30 -8.18
N ASP A 24 12.74 -7.26 -9.01
CA ASP A 24 12.69 -5.85 -8.64
C ASP A 24 11.42 -5.43 -7.88
N LEU A 25 10.31 -6.16 -8.06
CA LEU A 25 9.07 -5.97 -7.34
C LEU A 25 8.46 -7.31 -6.92
N ILE A 26 7.94 -7.40 -5.70
CA ILE A 26 7.21 -8.57 -5.20
C ILE A 26 5.73 -8.19 -5.07
N LEU A 27 4.86 -8.92 -5.75
CA LEU A 27 3.41 -8.84 -5.63
C LEU A 27 2.97 -9.86 -4.58
N GLN A 28 2.73 -9.41 -3.35
CA GLN A 28 2.26 -10.23 -2.25
C GLN A 28 0.72 -10.26 -2.25
N ILE A 29 0.15 -11.45 -2.33
CA ILE A 29 -1.29 -11.69 -2.29
C ILE A 29 -1.70 -11.92 -0.84
N GLU A 30 -2.64 -11.10 -0.35
CA GLU A 30 -3.15 -11.18 1.02
C GLU A 30 -4.69 -11.13 1.07
N GLN A 31 -5.25 -11.59 2.18
CA GLN A 31 -6.62 -11.24 2.57
C GLN A 31 -6.67 -9.87 3.25
N ALA A 32 -7.88 -9.36 3.51
CA ALA A 32 -8.11 -8.03 4.11
C ALA A 32 -7.47 -7.86 5.48
N ASP A 33 -7.32 -8.98 6.19
CA ASP A 33 -6.67 -9.10 7.50
C ASP A 33 -5.13 -9.22 7.39
N GLY A 34 -4.57 -9.15 6.17
CA GLY A 34 -3.15 -9.32 5.91
C GLY A 34 -2.67 -10.76 6.02
N TRP A 35 -3.57 -11.75 5.99
CA TRP A 35 -3.18 -13.15 5.89
C TRP A 35 -2.51 -13.43 4.54
N TYR A 36 -1.26 -13.91 4.58
CA TYR A 36 -0.48 -14.24 3.40
C TYR A 36 -1.06 -15.43 2.64
N ARG A 37 -1.20 -15.29 1.32
CA ARG A 37 -1.71 -16.34 0.43
C ARG A 37 -0.70 -16.79 -0.62
N GLY A 38 0.21 -15.91 -1.02
CA GLY A 38 1.23 -16.19 -2.01
C GLY A 38 1.95 -14.92 -2.42
N GLU A 39 2.97 -15.07 -3.25
CA GLU A 39 3.65 -13.94 -3.87
C GLU A 39 4.12 -14.28 -5.28
N VAL A 40 4.29 -13.24 -6.09
CA VAL A 40 4.88 -13.33 -7.43
C VAL A 40 5.94 -12.25 -7.54
N ALA A 41 7.18 -12.66 -7.81
CA ALA A 41 8.26 -11.73 -8.12
C ALA A 41 8.19 -11.30 -9.58
N TRP A 42 8.32 -9.99 -9.81
CA TRP A 42 8.41 -9.33 -11.10
C TRP A 42 9.81 -8.76 -11.30
N THR A 43 10.46 -9.13 -12.39
CA THR A 43 11.76 -8.57 -12.81
C THR A 43 11.55 -7.53 -13.90
N HIS A 44 12.43 -6.53 -14.00
CA HIS A 44 12.38 -5.49 -15.04
C HIS A 44 12.53 -6.05 -16.48
N GLU A 45 13.07 -7.25 -16.62
CA GLU A 45 13.17 -7.97 -17.90
C GLU A 45 11.87 -8.72 -18.28
N GLU A 46 10.95 -8.92 -17.33
CA GLU A 46 9.72 -9.69 -17.53
C GLU A 46 8.59 -8.76 -17.98
N ALA A 47 7.86 -9.20 -19.02
CA ALA A 47 6.70 -8.46 -19.51
C ALA A 47 5.55 -8.49 -18.49
N ALA A 48 4.72 -7.44 -18.48
CA ALA A 48 3.61 -7.34 -17.53
C ALA A 48 2.57 -8.46 -17.72
N GLU A 49 2.42 -8.95 -18.95
CA GLU A 49 1.55 -10.07 -19.32
C GLU A 49 2.01 -11.38 -18.69
N ASP A 50 3.32 -11.65 -18.66
CA ASP A 50 3.88 -12.87 -18.06
C ASP A 50 3.69 -12.85 -16.53
N LEU A 51 3.91 -11.69 -15.91
CA LEU A 51 3.61 -11.47 -14.50
C LEU A 51 2.12 -11.74 -14.21
N LEU A 52 1.22 -11.25 -15.07
CA LEU A 52 -0.22 -11.45 -14.94
C LEU A 52 -0.61 -12.91 -14.95
N VAL A 53 -0.05 -13.69 -15.88
CA VAL A 53 -0.31 -15.13 -15.96
C VAL A 53 0.11 -15.81 -14.67
N ARG A 54 1.34 -15.56 -14.19
CA ARG A 54 1.84 -16.14 -12.93
C ARG A 54 1.02 -15.70 -11.72
N PHE A 55 0.56 -14.46 -11.71
CA PHE A 55 -0.33 -13.94 -10.67
C PHE A 55 -1.67 -14.67 -10.65
N VAL A 56 -2.31 -14.85 -11.80
CA VAL A 56 -3.56 -15.61 -11.93
C VAL A 56 -3.35 -17.07 -11.54
N GLU A 57 -2.29 -17.71 -12.01
CA GLU A 57 -1.95 -19.10 -11.64
C GLU A 57 -1.77 -19.26 -10.14
N SER A 58 -1.14 -18.28 -9.47
CA SER A 58 -1.01 -18.26 -8.00
C SER A 58 -2.37 -18.17 -7.31
N LEU A 59 -3.28 -17.33 -7.82
CA LEU A 59 -4.65 -17.22 -7.30
C LEU A 59 -5.47 -18.49 -7.49
N VAL A 60 -5.36 -19.12 -8.66
CA VAL A 60 -6.02 -20.39 -8.97
C VAL A 60 -5.49 -21.50 -8.06
N GLY A 61 -4.16 -21.62 -7.93
CA GLY A 61 -3.52 -22.58 -7.04
C GLY A 61 -3.88 -22.40 -5.57
N ALA A 62 -4.11 -21.16 -5.13
CA ALA A 62 -4.58 -20.84 -3.79
C ALA A 62 -6.10 -21.02 -3.59
N GLY A 63 -6.86 -21.36 -4.64
CA GLY A 63 -8.33 -21.42 -4.60
C GLY A 63 -8.98 -20.08 -4.27
N GLN A 64 -8.33 -18.97 -4.65
CA GLN A 64 -8.79 -17.60 -4.41
C GLN A 64 -9.13 -16.87 -5.72
N TYR A 65 -9.00 -17.53 -6.86
CA TYR A 65 -9.40 -16.95 -8.13
C TYR A 65 -10.90 -16.67 -8.16
N PRO A 66 -11.33 -15.41 -8.35
CA PRO A 66 -12.75 -15.05 -8.27
C PRO A 66 -13.54 -15.45 -9.53
N GLY A 67 -12.87 -15.97 -10.56
CA GLY A 67 -13.45 -16.24 -11.87
C GLY A 67 -13.22 -15.10 -12.86
N ASP A 68 -13.27 -15.42 -14.16
CA ASP A 68 -12.94 -14.48 -15.25
C ASP A 68 -13.84 -13.24 -15.25
N ASP A 69 -15.12 -13.39 -14.87
CA ASP A 69 -16.08 -12.29 -14.82
C ASP A 69 -15.77 -11.25 -13.74
N LEU A 70 -15.06 -11.65 -12.67
CA LEU A 70 -14.74 -10.81 -11.52
C LEU A 70 -13.26 -10.42 -11.46
N PHE A 71 -12.43 -11.03 -12.29
CA PHE A 71 -11.00 -10.74 -12.37
C PHE A 71 -10.74 -9.69 -13.45
N ASP A 72 -10.50 -8.44 -13.03
CA ASP A 72 -10.10 -7.36 -13.94
C ASP A 72 -8.58 -7.08 -13.81
N PRO A 73 -7.75 -7.65 -14.70
CA PRO A 73 -6.31 -7.41 -14.68
C PRO A 73 -5.98 -5.94 -14.97
N THR A 74 -6.79 -5.26 -15.78
CA THR A 74 -6.57 -3.85 -16.14
C THR A 74 -6.63 -2.97 -14.90
N HIS A 75 -7.59 -3.24 -14.02
CA HIS A 75 -7.73 -2.50 -12.77
C HIS A 75 -6.53 -2.66 -11.84
N ILE A 76 -5.97 -3.87 -11.71
CA ILE A 76 -4.80 -4.15 -10.86
C ILE A 76 -3.58 -3.35 -11.32
N PHE A 77 -3.30 -3.32 -12.63
CA PHE A 77 -2.17 -2.56 -13.16
C PHE A 77 -2.41 -1.05 -13.14
N ALA A 78 -3.66 -0.61 -13.30
CA ALA A 78 -4.02 0.80 -13.13
C ALA A 78 -3.74 1.27 -11.69
N ASP A 79 -4.08 0.45 -10.70
CA ASP A 79 -3.82 0.74 -9.29
C ASP A 79 -2.31 0.72 -8.97
N LEU A 80 -1.56 -0.23 -9.53
CA LEU A 80 -0.09 -0.25 -9.44
C LEU A 80 0.55 1.00 -10.06
N GLY A 81 0.11 1.39 -11.26
CA GLY A 81 0.60 2.59 -11.92
C GLY A 81 0.35 3.85 -11.09
N GLN A 82 -0.84 3.94 -10.46
CA GLN A 82 -1.15 5.03 -9.54
C GLN A 82 -0.27 5.01 -8.29
N LEU A 83 -0.05 3.84 -7.68
CA LEU A 83 0.83 3.65 -6.53
C LEU A 83 2.27 4.09 -6.83
N LEU A 84 2.83 3.65 -7.97
CA LEU A 84 4.18 4.03 -8.39
C LEU A 84 4.27 5.52 -8.69
N GLN A 85 3.25 6.11 -9.30
CA GLN A 85 3.21 7.55 -9.55
C GLN A 85 3.15 8.35 -8.24
N ILE A 86 2.36 7.89 -7.27
CA ILE A 86 2.27 8.47 -5.92
C ILE A 86 3.63 8.40 -5.22
N ALA A 87 4.29 7.24 -5.24
CA ALA A 87 5.61 7.04 -4.66
C ALA A 87 6.66 7.95 -5.32
N TYR A 88 6.71 7.98 -6.66
CA TYR A 88 7.63 8.82 -7.42
C TYR A 88 7.43 10.31 -7.12
N LYS A 89 6.18 10.80 -7.11
CA LYS A 89 5.88 12.19 -6.78
C LYS A 89 6.29 12.52 -5.35
N SER A 90 6.06 11.62 -4.39
CA SER A 90 6.47 11.83 -3.01
C SER A 90 7.99 12.00 -2.88
N ALA A 91 8.77 11.17 -3.58
CA ALA A 91 10.23 11.20 -3.53
C ALA A 91 10.83 12.42 -4.25
N THR A 92 10.21 12.88 -5.35
CA THR A 92 10.80 13.90 -6.22
C THR A 92 10.35 15.33 -5.90
N THR A 93 9.17 15.51 -5.31
CA THR A 93 8.64 16.86 -5.04
C THR A 93 9.08 17.42 -3.69
N GLY A 94 9.68 16.61 -2.82
CA GLY A 94 10.17 17.03 -1.50
C GLY A 94 9.09 17.59 -0.57
N MET A 95 7.81 17.46 -0.93
CA MET A 95 6.69 17.99 -0.14
C MET A 95 6.35 17.12 1.08
N PHE A 96 6.96 15.95 1.23
CA PHE A 96 6.76 15.04 2.36
C PHE A 96 7.95 14.08 2.55
N GLU A 97 8.00 13.37 3.69
CA GLU A 97 8.79 12.13 3.81
C GLU A 97 8.43 11.22 2.63
N PRO A 98 9.40 10.61 1.93
CA PRO A 98 9.11 9.65 0.87
C PRO A 98 8.08 8.65 1.39
N LEU A 99 7.04 8.35 0.60
CA LEU A 99 6.06 7.32 0.96
C LEU A 99 6.75 5.95 0.94
N THR A 100 7.51 5.67 1.98
CA THR A 100 8.15 4.38 2.21
C THR A 100 7.07 3.42 2.68
N SER A 101 7.03 2.23 2.09
CA SER A 101 6.10 1.16 2.50
C SER A 101 4.62 1.52 2.34
N VAL A 102 4.23 2.00 1.15
CA VAL A 102 2.81 2.05 0.79
C VAL A 102 2.25 0.62 0.81
N VAL A 103 1.22 0.42 1.62
CA VAL A 103 0.56 -0.87 1.82
C VAL A 103 -0.59 -1.03 0.85
N GLU A 104 -1.41 0.01 0.70
CA GLU A 104 -2.57 -0.02 -0.19
C GLU A 104 -2.94 1.40 -0.62
N TYR A 105 -3.46 1.53 -1.84
CA TYR A 105 -4.15 2.72 -2.29
C TYR A 105 -5.64 2.42 -2.43
N CYS A 106 -6.44 3.26 -1.77
CA CYS A 106 -7.89 3.25 -1.81
C CYS A 106 -8.33 4.46 -2.65
N PRO A 107 -8.61 4.27 -3.94
CA PRO A 107 -9.01 5.37 -4.80
C PRO A 107 -10.33 6.02 -4.33
N PRO A 108 -10.54 7.31 -4.64
CA PRO A 108 -9.66 8.17 -5.42
C PRO A 108 -8.69 9.00 -4.56
N GLN A 109 -8.69 8.84 -3.23
CA GLN A 109 -8.04 9.82 -2.34
C GLN A 109 -7.19 9.27 -1.20
N TRP A 110 -7.17 7.98 -0.90
CA TRP A 110 -6.55 7.52 0.34
C TRP A 110 -5.43 6.51 0.12
N VAL A 111 -4.33 6.67 0.85
CA VAL A 111 -3.17 5.79 0.82
C VAL A 111 -2.93 5.28 2.23
N ILE A 112 -2.84 3.96 2.39
CA ILE A 112 -2.41 3.31 3.61
C ILE A 112 -0.92 3.05 3.48
N THR A 113 -0.14 3.51 4.45
CA THR A 113 1.27 3.19 4.61
C THR A 113 1.46 2.34 5.87
N SER A 114 2.67 1.84 6.09
CA SER A 114 2.98 1.11 7.33
C SER A 114 2.70 1.93 8.60
N THR A 115 2.75 3.27 8.55
CA THR A 115 2.66 4.14 9.74
C THR A 115 1.54 5.18 9.70
N HIS A 116 0.95 5.46 8.53
CA HIS A 116 -0.07 6.49 8.34
C HIS A 116 -1.17 6.08 7.36
N LEU A 117 -2.37 6.59 7.60
CA LEU A 117 -3.44 6.71 6.59
C LEU A 117 -3.42 8.15 6.05
N ILE A 118 -3.12 8.32 4.77
CA ILE A 118 -2.79 9.61 4.16
C ILE A 118 -3.81 9.95 3.06
N GLY A 119 -4.35 11.15 3.10
CA GLY A 119 -5.23 11.70 2.06
C GLY A 119 -4.42 12.24 0.90
N ALA A 120 -4.32 11.49 -0.19
CA ALA A 120 -3.85 11.91 -1.50
C ALA A 120 -4.94 12.74 -2.21
N SER A 121 -4.84 14.06 -2.15
CA SER A 121 -5.73 14.97 -2.90
C SER A 121 -5.68 14.68 -4.40
N ARG A 122 -6.80 14.90 -5.11
CA ARG A 122 -6.86 14.88 -6.58
C ARG A 122 -5.85 15.83 -7.24
N LYS A 123 -5.36 16.84 -6.50
CA LYS A 123 -4.31 17.78 -6.95
C LYS A 123 -2.89 17.30 -6.66
N GLY A 124 -2.71 16.06 -6.19
CA GLY A 124 -1.41 15.50 -5.82
C GLY A 124 -0.80 16.10 -4.55
N ARG A 125 -1.61 16.74 -3.70
CA ARG A 125 -1.19 17.21 -2.38
C ARG A 125 -1.65 16.23 -1.30
N PHE A 126 -0.78 15.90 -0.36
CA PHE A 126 -1.16 15.07 0.77
C PHE A 126 -1.68 15.99 1.87
N ASP A 127 -3.00 16.25 1.85
CA ASP A 127 -3.61 17.32 2.65
C ASP A 127 -3.87 16.90 4.11
N TYR A 128 -3.77 15.59 4.40
CA TYR A 128 -4.02 15.05 5.75
C TYR A 128 -3.33 13.71 5.97
N ALA A 129 -2.84 13.47 7.19
CA ALA A 129 -2.28 12.19 7.60
C ALA A 129 -2.78 11.82 9.00
N ILE A 130 -3.34 10.61 9.13
CA ILE A 130 -3.72 10.00 10.40
C ILE A 130 -2.63 8.99 10.78
N PRO A 131 -1.88 9.21 11.86
CA PRO A 131 -0.93 8.20 12.34
C PRO A 131 -1.67 6.92 12.70
N ILE A 132 -1.17 5.76 12.25
CA ILE A 132 -1.78 4.45 12.51
C ILE A 132 -1.86 4.16 14.01
N ALA A 133 -0.91 4.65 14.81
CA ALA A 133 -0.96 4.58 16.26
C ALA A 133 -2.25 5.19 16.87
N ARG A 134 -2.91 6.10 16.13
CA ARG A 134 -4.12 6.81 16.54
C ARG A 134 -5.38 6.29 15.84
N ILE A 135 -5.30 5.26 15.00
CA ILE A 135 -6.42 4.81 14.15
C ILE A 135 -7.67 4.38 14.94
N ASN A 136 -7.49 3.96 16.20
CA ASN A 136 -8.58 3.57 17.10
C ASN A 136 -9.13 4.71 17.96
N GLU A 137 -8.62 5.94 17.82
CA GLU A 137 -9.21 7.07 18.53
C GLU A 137 -10.67 7.28 18.08
N PRO A 138 -11.57 7.59 19.01
CA PRO A 138 -12.96 7.84 18.67
C PRO A 138 -13.07 9.12 17.82
N ARG A 139 -14.11 9.19 16.98
CA ARG A 139 -14.48 10.35 16.16
C ARG A 139 -13.62 10.62 14.92
N TRP A 140 -12.72 9.73 14.51
CA TRP A 140 -12.06 9.90 13.21
C TRP A 140 -13.06 9.98 12.06
N SER A 141 -14.00 9.03 11.98
CA SER A 141 -15.04 9.07 10.93
C SER A 141 -15.79 10.39 10.92
N GLN A 142 -16.36 10.83 12.05
CA GLN A 142 -17.03 12.12 12.15
C GLN A 142 -16.14 13.31 11.74
N HIS A 143 -14.90 13.37 12.26
CA HIS A 143 -13.97 14.47 11.98
C HIS A 143 -13.62 14.59 10.49
N MET A 144 -13.61 13.45 9.79
CA MET A 144 -13.26 13.37 8.38
C MET A 144 -14.47 13.61 7.49
N THR A 145 -15.64 13.05 7.80
CA THR A 145 -16.88 13.32 7.06
C THR A 145 -17.32 14.79 7.13
N GLU A 146 -16.92 15.53 8.18
CA GLU A 146 -17.17 16.98 8.26
C GLU A 146 -16.35 17.82 7.24
N LYS A 147 -15.38 17.22 6.54
CA LYS A 147 -14.53 17.94 5.58
C LYS A 147 -15.10 17.85 4.16
N THR A 148 -15.37 19.00 3.55
CA THR A 148 -15.99 19.12 2.22
C THR A 148 -15.14 18.63 1.05
N TRP A 149 -13.85 18.34 1.27
CA TRP A 149 -12.92 17.89 0.23
C TRP A 149 -12.67 16.38 0.25
N ILE A 150 -13.15 15.67 1.28
CA ILE A 150 -12.98 14.23 1.44
C ILE A 150 -13.98 13.48 0.57
N ASP A 151 -13.49 12.45 -0.10
CA ASP A 151 -14.30 11.39 -0.66
C ASP A 151 -14.65 10.39 0.46
N GLU A 152 -15.90 10.42 0.93
CA GLU A 152 -16.36 9.67 2.10
C GLU A 152 -16.23 8.15 1.88
N ASP A 153 -16.65 7.64 0.72
CA ASP A 153 -16.59 6.20 0.41
C ASP A 153 -15.14 5.69 0.40
N SER A 154 -14.23 6.45 -0.21
CA SER A 154 -12.81 6.13 -0.23
C SER A 154 -12.19 6.19 1.16
N PHE A 155 -12.57 7.19 1.97
CA PHE A 155 -12.11 7.30 3.35
C PHE A 155 -12.60 6.12 4.18
N ASP A 156 -13.89 5.79 4.14
CA ASP A 156 -14.47 4.72 4.94
C ASP A 156 -13.88 3.36 4.58
N ARG A 157 -13.64 3.11 3.29
CA ARG A 157 -12.90 1.92 2.83
C ARG A 157 -11.49 1.91 3.40
N ALA A 158 -10.73 2.98 3.22
CA ALA A 158 -9.34 3.05 3.67
C ALA A 158 -9.21 2.95 5.20
N PHE A 159 -10.11 3.60 5.94
CA PHE A 159 -10.15 3.58 7.39
C PHE A 159 -10.51 2.19 7.91
N SER A 160 -11.47 1.50 7.29
CA SER A 160 -11.84 0.14 7.64
C SER A 160 -10.69 -0.84 7.42
N VAL A 161 -10.04 -0.77 6.26
CA VAL A 161 -8.89 -1.63 5.94
C VAL A 161 -7.70 -1.34 6.86
N ALA A 162 -7.38 -0.07 7.11
CA ALA A 162 -6.30 0.32 8.03
C ALA A 162 -6.53 -0.23 9.44
N LYS A 163 -7.78 -0.22 9.94
CA LYS A 163 -8.12 -0.81 11.24
C LYS A 163 -7.96 -2.33 11.27
N LEU A 164 -8.36 -3.03 10.20
CA LEU A 164 -8.17 -4.47 10.09
C LEU A 164 -6.68 -4.83 10.12
N LEU A 165 -5.88 -4.17 9.27
CA LEU A 165 -4.43 -4.39 9.20
C LEU A 165 -3.72 -4.03 10.52
N PHE A 166 -4.14 -2.96 11.20
CA PHE A 166 -3.64 -2.62 12.52
C PHE A 166 -3.96 -3.70 13.55
N SER A 167 -5.21 -4.18 13.60
CA SER A 167 -5.63 -5.23 14.53
C SER A 167 -4.91 -6.56 14.30
N ALA A 168 -4.51 -6.84 13.05
CA ALA A 168 -3.72 -7.99 12.67
C ALA A 168 -2.20 -7.82 12.89
N GLY A 169 -1.74 -6.69 13.42
CA GLY A 169 -0.32 -6.40 13.65
C GLY A 169 0.50 -6.21 12.37
N LYS A 170 -0.15 -5.89 11.25
CA LYS A 170 0.49 -5.76 9.92
C LYS A 170 0.98 -4.36 9.60
N LEU A 171 0.60 -3.37 10.42
CA LEU A 171 1.06 -2.00 10.31
C LEU A 171 2.03 -1.67 11.45
N ALA A 172 3.08 -0.92 11.13
CA ALA A 172 4.07 -0.49 12.09
C ALA A 172 3.50 0.60 13.01
N VAL A 173 3.63 0.39 14.31
CA VAL A 173 3.34 1.42 15.30
C VAL A 173 4.64 2.17 15.57
N LYS A 174 4.92 3.22 14.81
CA LYS A 174 5.97 4.16 15.22
C LYS A 174 5.47 4.85 16.50
N PRO A 175 6.19 4.80 17.63
CA PRO A 175 5.81 5.60 18.79
C PRO A 175 5.75 7.07 18.35
N PRO A 176 4.80 7.86 18.88
CA PRO A 176 4.75 9.28 18.56
C PRO A 176 6.11 9.91 18.85
N PRO A 177 6.61 10.80 17.97
CA PRO A 177 7.89 11.46 18.21
C PRO A 177 7.85 12.10 19.59
N ALA A 178 8.90 11.86 20.38
CA ALA A 178 8.99 12.45 21.71
C ALA A 178 8.90 13.98 21.55
N LYS A 179 8.13 14.65 22.42
CA LYS A 179 8.03 16.12 22.42
C LYS A 179 9.46 16.70 22.46
N GLY A 180 9.94 17.24 21.34
CA GLY A 180 11.23 17.93 21.25
C GLY A 180 12.23 17.38 20.23
N GLU A 181 11.94 16.32 19.47
CA GLU A 181 12.82 15.94 18.37
C GLU A 181 12.70 16.91 17.18
N PRO A 182 13.80 17.50 16.70
CA PRO A 182 13.79 18.33 15.51
C PRO A 182 13.56 17.47 14.25
N PRO A 183 12.94 18.03 13.19
CA PRO A 183 12.83 17.34 11.91
C PRO A 183 14.23 17.15 11.34
N PHE A 184 14.59 15.90 11.03
CA PHE A 184 15.78 15.56 10.24
C PHE A 184 15.36 15.32 8.79
#